data_AF-A0A942CER0-F1
#
_entry.id   AF-A0A942CER0-F1
#
_cell.length_a   1.000
_cell.length_b   1.000
_cell.length_c   1.000
_cell.angle_alpha   90.00
_cell.angle_beta   90.00
_cell.angle_gamma   90.00
#
_symmetry.space_group_name_H-M   'P 1'
#
loop_
_entity.id
_entity.type
_entity.pdbx_description
1 polymer ?
#
loop_
_entity_poly.entity_id
_entity_poly.type
_entity_poly.pdbx_seq_one_letter_code
_entity_poly.pdbx_strand_id
1 'polypeptide(L)'
;MATCLGHAADRKQPPTPEPSPSMQFDMKPFGFQRISRRILMSGRSSITVNFAGTDRVLITFGIRKLMKRDPNETENDHDRELHVVLLELPAGKLIAETDWRVHDEGQYLWPLSEGRFLLRERNRLRILDPAHAPAAEALQSHPVFDAGNGQELTFVDVTADGTMVELQTHRGKMIGDDLDLEGDPDANRIHKTLIRFYAVDPVKPELRLKGRSEIQGQFHAPFNAQGFLSVSDEDATHWGFDFHTFSGETKELAGLETSCSPQASFLSESRFLVAGCRGGEARNMMGVLDLDGHVLWLGPRDQLLWAGLYPAPGSGRFAVRRTLTNTPSSAMLVDGIQETSGQRMTVLRSATGEELMHVTVIPAMQSRQNFALSEDGRQLAVWNDDTVEIYALPQLTEKDKETVVAGKSGGVVLVPAKP
;
A
#
# COMPACT_ATOMS: atom_id res chain seq x y z
N MET A 1 -56.09 -11.66 -28.42
CA MET A 1 -55.46 -12.55 -27.43
C MET A 1 -53.97 -12.58 -27.72
N ALA A 2 -53.19 -11.74 -27.04
CA ALA A 2 -51.74 -11.70 -27.17
C ALA A 2 -51.15 -12.10 -25.82
N THR A 3 -50.39 -13.19 -25.83
CA THR A 3 -49.80 -13.83 -24.65
C THR A 3 -48.46 -13.16 -24.34
N CYS A 4 -48.35 -12.56 -23.16
CA CYS A 4 -47.08 -12.00 -22.67
C CYS A 4 -46.12 -13.13 -22.26
N LEU A 5 -44.94 -13.15 -22.86
CA LEU A 5 -43.78 -13.94 -22.43
C LEU A 5 -43.19 -13.31 -21.16
N GLY A 6 -43.24 -14.05 -20.05
CA GLY A 6 -42.67 -13.66 -18.77
C GLY A 6 -41.15 -13.63 -18.80
N HIS A 7 -40.57 -12.52 -18.34
CA HIS A 7 -39.15 -12.39 -18.02
C HIS A 7 -38.79 -13.35 -16.88
N ALA A 8 -37.76 -14.16 -17.09
CA ALA A 8 -37.16 -14.97 -16.05
C ALA A 8 -36.57 -14.05 -14.98
N ALA A 9 -37.09 -14.16 -13.76
CA ALA A 9 -36.56 -13.46 -12.59
C ALA A 9 -35.16 -14.00 -12.28
N ASP A 10 -34.23 -13.06 -12.18
CA ASP A 10 -32.85 -13.25 -11.75
C ASP A 10 -32.82 -13.97 -10.39
N ARG A 11 -32.31 -15.21 -10.36
CA ARG A 11 -32.14 -15.96 -9.11
C ARG A 11 -31.02 -15.28 -8.32
N LYS A 12 -31.39 -14.45 -7.32
CA LYS A 12 -30.47 -14.01 -6.26
C LYS A 12 -29.84 -15.24 -5.62
N GLN A 13 -28.57 -15.47 -5.91
CA GLN A 13 -27.74 -16.45 -5.22
C GLN A 13 -27.71 -16.05 -3.73
N PRO A 14 -27.90 -17.01 -2.78
CA PRO A 14 -27.80 -16.69 -1.37
C PRO A 14 -26.39 -16.16 -1.06
N PRO A 15 -26.25 -15.17 -0.15
CA PRO A 15 -24.94 -14.64 0.19
C PRO A 15 -24.05 -15.78 0.71
N THR A 16 -22.88 -15.94 0.12
CA THR A 16 -21.83 -16.81 0.65
C THR A 16 -21.57 -16.39 2.10
N PRO A 17 -21.59 -17.32 3.08
CA PRO A 17 -21.34 -16.97 4.47
C PRO A 17 -19.95 -16.33 4.60
N GLU A 18 -19.85 -15.27 5.40
CA GLU A 18 -18.57 -14.66 5.68
C GLU A 18 -17.66 -15.68 6.38
N PRO A 19 -16.37 -15.74 6.02
CA PRO A 19 -15.43 -16.64 6.67
C PRO A 19 -15.33 -16.27 8.16
N SER A 20 -15.06 -17.26 9.01
CA SER A 20 -14.75 -17.02 10.42
C SER A 20 -13.25 -16.82 10.60
N PRO A 21 -12.81 -15.90 11.48
CA PRO A 21 -11.41 -15.73 11.78
C PRO A 21 -10.84 -16.99 12.42
N SER A 22 -9.63 -17.37 12.01
CA SER A 22 -8.88 -18.47 12.64
C SER A 22 -8.29 -18.06 13.99
N MET A 23 -8.08 -16.76 14.20
CA MET A 23 -7.57 -16.17 15.44
C MET A 23 -8.18 -14.78 15.59
N GLN A 24 -8.47 -14.37 16.82
CA GLN A 24 -8.97 -13.04 17.14
C GLN A 24 -8.35 -12.54 18.45
N PHE A 25 -7.88 -11.31 18.44
CA PHE A 25 -7.22 -10.67 19.59
C PHE A 25 -7.98 -9.40 19.96
N ASP A 26 -8.48 -9.32 21.20
CA ASP A 26 -8.97 -8.05 21.76
C ASP A 26 -7.77 -7.14 21.99
N MET A 27 -7.84 -5.90 21.48
CA MET A 27 -6.75 -4.94 21.58
C MET A 27 -6.79 -4.10 22.86
N LYS A 28 -7.91 -4.12 23.61
CA LYS A 28 -8.06 -3.37 24.87
C LYS A 28 -7.04 -3.76 25.95
N PRO A 29 -6.70 -5.04 26.16
CA PRO A 29 -5.67 -5.43 27.14
C PRO A 29 -4.29 -4.82 26.85
N PHE A 30 -4.02 -4.47 25.59
CA PHE A 30 -2.79 -3.80 25.15
C PHE A 30 -2.91 -2.26 25.17
N GLY A 31 -3.98 -1.71 25.75
CA GLY A 31 -4.16 -0.27 25.90
C GLY A 31 -4.86 0.42 24.72
N PHE A 32 -5.41 -0.33 23.76
CA PHE A 32 -6.18 0.26 22.66
C PHE A 32 -7.43 0.98 23.19
N GLN A 33 -7.64 2.19 22.70
CA GLN A 33 -8.86 2.96 22.89
C GLN A 33 -9.49 3.24 21.54
N ARG A 34 -10.81 3.10 21.47
CA ARG A 34 -11.57 3.29 20.23
C ARG A 34 -11.28 4.67 19.64
N ILE A 35 -10.82 4.67 18.39
CA ILE A 35 -10.54 5.89 17.63
C ILE A 35 -11.86 6.43 17.07
N SER A 36 -12.04 7.75 17.10
CA SER A 36 -13.26 8.37 16.58
C SER A 36 -13.36 8.16 15.07
N ARG A 37 -14.59 7.92 14.56
CA ARG A 37 -14.85 7.73 13.14
C ARG A 37 -14.31 8.87 12.28
N ARG A 38 -14.33 10.12 12.78
CA ARG A 38 -13.77 11.28 12.09
C ARG A 38 -12.26 11.10 11.78
N ILE A 39 -11.49 10.55 12.72
CA ILE A 39 -10.06 10.31 12.53
C ILE A 39 -9.82 9.11 11.60
N LEU A 40 -10.62 8.05 11.73
CA LEU A 40 -10.52 6.90 10.82
C LEU A 40 -10.84 7.26 9.37
N MET A 41 -11.71 8.26 9.19
CA MET A 41 -12.16 8.75 7.89
C MET A 41 -11.39 9.97 7.38
N SER A 42 -10.28 10.37 8.01
CA SER A 42 -9.47 11.50 7.54
C SER A 42 -8.21 11.08 6.77
N GLY A 43 -8.09 9.80 6.44
CA GLY A 43 -6.92 9.24 5.73
C GLY A 43 -5.66 9.05 6.58
N ARG A 44 -5.67 9.53 7.84
CA ARG A 44 -4.52 9.51 8.76
C ARG A 44 -4.13 8.09 9.10
N SER A 45 -2.85 7.75 9.01
CA SER A 45 -2.36 6.44 9.48
C SER A 45 -2.35 6.41 11.02
N SER A 46 -3.48 6.00 11.60
CA SER A 46 -3.65 5.96 13.07
C SER A 46 -3.59 4.54 13.63
N ILE A 47 -3.70 3.54 12.75
CA ILE A 47 -3.69 2.12 13.07
C ILE A 47 -2.97 1.40 11.94
N THR A 48 -2.09 0.46 12.28
CA THR A 48 -1.55 -0.50 11.32
C THR A 48 -1.59 -1.92 11.85
N VAL A 49 -1.72 -2.88 10.94
CA VAL A 49 -1.50 -4.30 11.19
C VAL A 49 -0.61 -4.83 10.08
N ASN A 50 0.49 -5.51 10.43
CA ASN A 50 1.41 -6.08 9.46
C ASN A 50 1.97 -7.41 9.97
N PHE A 51 2.21 -8.36 9.07
CA PHE A 51 2.89 -9.61 9.42
C PHE A 51 4.39 -9.40 9.54
N ALA A 52 4.97 -9.86 10.63
CA ALA A 52 6.41 -9.94 10.85
C ALA A 52 6.82 -11.42 10.69
N GLY A 53 6.98 -11.88 9.45
CA GLY A 53 7.11 -13.30 9.14
C GLY A 53 5.77 -14.05 9.19
N THR A 54 5.81 -15.35 9.46
CA THR A 54 4.61 -16.22 9.47
C THR A 54 3.98 -16.45 10.84
N ASP A 55 4.69 -16.06 11.91
CA ASP A 55 4.36 -16.39 13.30
C ASP A 55 4.22 -15.16 14.18
N ARG A 56 4.36 -13.95 13.65
CA ARG A 56 4.21 -12.71 14.41
C ARG A 56 3.40 -11.66 13.65
N VAL A 57 2.70 -10.82 14.41
CA VAL A 57 2.00 -9.67 13.88
C VAL A 57 2.43 -8.41 14.62
N LEU A 58 2.86 -7.41 13.86
CA LEU A 58 3.21 -6.07 14.33
C LEU A 58 1.98 -5.17 14.19
N ILE A 59 1.57 -4.61 15.31
CA ILE A 59 0.37 -3.78 15.43
C ILE A 59 0.77 -2.42 15.98
N THR A 60 0.22 -1.36 15.39
CA THR A 60 0.39 -0.01 15.92
C THR A 60 -0.95 0.70 16.03
N PHE A 61 -1.10 1.54 17.04
CA PHE A 61 -2.27 2.42 17.17
C PHE A 61 -1.95 3.71 17.92
N GLY A 62 -2.62 4.79 17.56
CA GLY A 62 -2.45 6.10 18.21
C GLY A 62 -2.91 6.10 19.66
N ILE A 63 -2.08 6.68 20.54
CA ILE A 63 -2.38 6.86 21.96
C ILE A 63 -2.45 8.34 22.31
N ARG A 64 -3.27 8.68 23.30
CA ARG A 64 -3.39 10.04 23.82
C ARG A 64 -2.56 10.18 25.08
N LYS A 65 -1.38 10.78 24.97
CA LYS A 65 -0.50 11.10 26.09
C LYS A 65 0.01 12.53 25.94
N LEU A 66 0.45 13.12 27.06
CA LEU A 66 1.10 14.42 27.05
C LEU A 66 2.51 14.26 26.47
N MET A 67 2.74 14.87 25.31
CA MET A 67 4.06 14.86 24.67
C MET A 67 4.88 16.06 25.15
N LYS A 68 6.18 15.84 25.36
CA LYS A 68 7.12 16.95 25.51
C LYS A 68 7.34 17.59 24.14
N ARG A 69 7.21 18.91 24.05
CA ARG A 69 7.55 19.65 22.83
C ARG A 69 9.00 19.39 22.45
N ASP A 70 9.25 19.10 21.18
CA ASP A 70 10.63 19.09 20.68
C ASP A 70 11.10 20.54 20.57
N PRO A 71 12.29 20.91 21.06
CA PRO A 71 12.81 22.27 20.89
C PRO A 71 12.95 22.70 19.42
N ASN A 72 12.98 21.75 18.47
CA ASN A 72 12.99 21.98 17.03
C ASN A 72 11.62 21.74 16.37
N GLU A 73 10.54 21.75 17.17
CA GLU A 73 9.17 21.59 16.67
C GLU A 73 8.71 22.86 15.95
N THR A 74 8.26 22.74 14.70
CA THR A 74 7.70 23.85 13.93
C THR A 74 6.18 23.93 14.10
N GLU A 75 5.55 25.05 13.74
CA GLU A 75 4.08 25.22 13.87
C GLU A 75 3.27 24.20 13.06
N ASN A 76 3.85 23.66 11.99
CA ASN A 76 3.23 22.65 11.14
C ASN A 76 3.54 21.20 11.59
N ASP A 77 4.30 21.01 12.67
CA ASP A 77 4.60 19.68 13.16
C ASP A 77 3.36 19.08 13.83
N HIS A 78 2.87 17.97 13.26
CA HIS A 78 1.74 17.21 13.79
C HIS A 78 2.22 15.88 14.38
N ASP A 79 3.18 15.96 15.29
CA ASP A 79 3.73 14.79 15.96
C ASP A 79 2.66 14.03 16.75
N ARG A 80 2.82 12.72 16.85
CA ARG A 80 1.90 11.84 17.58
C ARG A 80 2.65 10.66 18.19
N GLU A 81 2.11 10.17 19.30
CA GLU A 81 2.56 8.92 19.90
C GLU A 81 1.70 7.75 19.42
N LEU A 82 2.39 6.67 19.07
CA LEU A 82 1.82 5.39 18.72
C LEU A 82 2.27 4.36 19.73
N HIS A 83 1.35 3.54 20.22
CA HIS A 83 1.72 2.31 20.91
C HIS A 83 1.96 1.22 19.88
N VAL A 84 3.00 0.44 20.09
CA VAL A 84 3.45 -0.62 19.19
C VAL A 84 3.50 -1.92 19.96
N VAL A 85 2.86 -2.93 19.38
CA VAL A 85 2.68 -4.24 20.00
C VAL A 85 3.08 -5.30 18.99
N LEU A 86 3.97 -6.20 19.40
CA LEU A 86 4.34 -7.39 18.64
C LEU A 86 3.73 -8.62 19.32
N LEU A 87 2.86 -9.32 18.62
CA LEU A 87 2.20 -10.52 19.13
C LEU A 87 2.69 -11.78 18.41
N GLU A 88 2.82 -12.86 19.17
CA GLU A 88 3.05 -14.22 18.67
C GLU A 88 1.74 -14.86 18.18
N LEU A 89 1.78 -15.51 17.03
CA LEU A 89 0.70 -16.32 16.48
C LEU A 89 0.96 -17.82 16.78
N PRO A 90 -0.08 -18.62 17.07
CA PRO A 90 -1.49 -18.25 17.07
C PRO A 90 -1.99 -17.70 18.43
N ALA A 91 -1.16 -17.73 19.47
CA ALA A 91 -1.62 -17.52 20.84
C ALA A 91 -2.02 -16.06 21.17
N GLY A 92 -1.61 -15.09 20.36
CA GLY A 92 -1.80 -13.66 20.66
C GLY A 92 -0.95 -13.18 21.83
N LYS A 93 0.15 -13.89 22.12
CA LYS A 93 0.99 -13.59 23.27
C LYS A 93 1.85 -12.38 22.97
N LEU A 94 1.91 -11.43 23.90
CA LEU A 94 2.81 -10.29 23.81
C LEU A 94 4.28 -10.74 23.80
N ILE A 95 5.00 -10.39 22.73
CA ILE A 95 6.45 -10.60 22.61
C ILE A 95 7.19 -9.35 23.08
N ALA A 96 6.78 -8.19 22.58
CA ALA A 96 7.41 -6.90 22.84
C ALA A 96 6.40 -5.77 22.65
N GLU A 97 6.60 -4.68 23.37
CA GLU A 97 5.85 -3.43 23.18
C GLU A 97 6.77 -2.22 23.37
N THR A 98 6.44 -1.12 22.71
CA THR A 98 7.09 0.18 22.89
C THR A 98 6.16 1.30 22.43
N ASP A 99 6.52 2.54 22.75
CA ASP A 99 5.90 3.72 22.14
C ASP A 99 6.82 4.30 21.07
N TRP A 100 6.26 4.73 19.94
CA TRP A 100 6.95 5.50 18.90
C TRP A 100 6.38 6.91 18.83
N ARG A 101 7.27 7.90 18.71
CA ARG A 101 6.90 9.26 18.31
C ARG A 101 7.12 9.37 16.81
N VAL A 102 6.04 9.47 16.05
CA VAL A 102 6.10 9.70 14.60
C VAL A 102 5.71 11.12 14.29
N HIS A 103 6.26 11.61 13.18
CA HIS A 103 5.92 12.91 12.65
C HIS A 103 4.71 12.81 11.75
N ASP A 104 3.94 13.90 11.69
CA ASP A 104 2.81 14.08 10.81
C ASP A 104 1.71 13.01 10.89
N GLU A 105 0.76 13.10 9.96
CA GLU A 105 -0.42 12.26 9.95
C GLU A 105 -0.39 11.13 8.90
N GLY A 106 0.64 11.11 8.06
CA GLY A 106 0.81 10.23 6.92
C GLY A 106 1.23 8.81 7.29
N GLN A 107 1.55 8.02 6.26
CA GLN A 107 2.13 6.69 6.43
C GLN A 107 3.53 6.80 7.04
N TYR A 108 3.83 5.91 7.98
CA TYR A 108 5.10 5.90 8.73
C TYR A 108 5.77 4.52 8.74
N LEU A 109 5.11 3.49 8.23
CA LEU A 109 5.60 2.12 8.24
C LEU A 109 5.40 1.50 6.85
N TRP A 110 6.42 0.85 6.30
CA TRP A 110 6.34 0.10 5.06
C TRP A 110 6.92 -1.30 5.29
N PRO A 111 6.20 -2.37 4.88
CA PRO A 111 6.75 -3.71 4.92
C PRO A 111 7.91 -3.85 3.94
N LEU A 112 8.98 -4.49 4.38
CA LEU A 112 10.11 -4.92 3.58
C LEU A 112 10.11 -6.45 3.48
N SER A 113 10.98 -7.00 2.64
CA SER A 113 11.20 -8.44 2.53
C SER A 113 11.58 -9.08 3.87
N GLU A 114 11.17 -10.33 4.06
CA GLU A 114 11.55 -11.16 5.21
C GLU A 114 11.03 -10.60 6.54
N GLY A 115 9.79 -10.07 6.56
CA GLY A 115 9.15 -9.57 7.79
C GLY A 115 9.84 -8.36 8.46
N ARG A 116 10.68 -7.63 7.71
CA ARG A 116 11.31 -6.38 8.14
C ARG A 116 10.45 -5.18 7.80
N PHE A 117 10.75 -4.03 8.40
CA PHE A 117 9.98 -2.81 8.19
C PHE A 117 10.86 -1.59 8.05
N LEU A 118 10.46 -0.68 7.17
CA LEU A 118 10.98 0.68 7.10
C LEU A 118 10.08 1.60 7.92
N LEU A 119 10.62 2.23 8.95
CA LEU A 119 9.95 3.19 9.82
C LEU A 119 10.43 4.61 9.49
N ARG A 120 9.49 5.52 9.29
CA ARG A 120 9.75 6.96 9.14
C ARG A 120 9.59 7.69 10.46
N GLU A 121 10.64 8.40 10.83
CA GLU A 121 10.68 9.34 11.94
C GLU A 121 11.08 10.71 11.39
N ARG A 122 10.08 11.50 10.96
CA ARG A 122 10.28 12.81 10.31
C ARG A 122 11.08 12.66 9.01
N ASN A 123 12.30 13.21 8.98
CA ASN A 123 13.22 13.18 7.84
C ASN A 123 14.24 12.03 7.90
N ARG A 124 14.02 11.08 8.82
CA ARG A 124 14.88 9.92 9.02
C ARG A 124 14.11 8.64 8.74
N LEU A 125 14.83 7.63 8.27
CA LEU A 125 14.31 6.29 8.13
C LEU A 125 15.14 5.30 8.93
N ARG A 126 14.45 4.33 9.50
CA ARG A 126 15.03 3.26 10.30
C ARG A 126 14.49 1.92 9.83
N ILE A 127 15.28 0.86 9.93
CA ILE A 127 14.84 -0.51 9.67
C ILE A 127 14.61 -1.23 11.00
N LEU A 128 13.51 -1.98 11.09
CA LEU A 128 13.22 -2.94 12.15
C LEU A 128 13.20 -4.36 11.59
N ASP A 129 13.60 -5.33 12.42
CA ASP A 129 13.55 -6.77 12.08
C ASP A 129 12.85 -7.60 13.17
N PRO A 130 11.54 -7.37 13.38
CA PRO A 130 10.77 -8.08 14.41
C PRO A 130 10.57 -9.57 14.10
N ALA A 131 10.78 -10.00 12.86
CA ALA A 131 10.63 -11.40 12.46
C ALA A 131 11.78 -12.25 13.01
N HIS A 132 13.03 -11.77 12.90
CA HIS A 132 14.22 -12.55 13.26
C HIS A 132 14.82 -12.20 14.61
N ALA A 133 14.59 -10.98 15.10
CA ALA A 133 15.19 -10.54 16.35
C ALA A 133 14.59 -11.26 17.58
N PRO A 134 15.41 -11.46 18.63
CA PRO A 134 14.93 -11.98 19.91
C PRO A 134 13.97 -10.98 20.56
N ALA A 135 13.08 -11.45 21.44
CA ALA A 135 12.00 -10.64 22.03
C ALA A 135 12.47 -9.29 22.62
N ALA A 136 13.62 -9.27 23.31
CA ALA A 136 14.19 -8.06 23.92
C ALA A 136 14.66 -7.00 22.90
N GLU A 137 14.88 -7.41 21.65
CA GLU A 137 15.42 -6.56 20.58
C GLU A 137 14.43 -6.42 19.41
N ALA A 138 13.27 -7.08 19.47
CA ALA A 138 12.35 -7.21 18.35
C ALA A 138 11.81 -5.88 17.80
N LEU A 139 11.73 -4.85 18.66
CA LEU A 139 11.28 -3.50 18.28
C LEU A 139 12.43 -2.48 18.27
N GLN A 140 13.68 -2.93 18.38
CA GLN A 140 14.84 -2.07 18.14
C GLN A 140 14.93 -1.73 16.66
N SER A 141 15.24 -0.47 16.38
CA SER A 141 15.32 0.06 15.02
C SER A 141 16.71 0.62 14.75
N HIS A 142 17.20 0.44 13.52
CA HIS A 142 18.53 0.86 13.09
C HIS A 142 18.42 2.00 12.07
N PRO A 143 19.15 3.12 12.22
CA PRO A 143 19.08 4.22 11.27
C PRO A 143 19.68 3.82 9.93
N VAL A 144 18.97 4.11 8.84
CA VAL A 144 19.42 3.78 7.47
C VAL A 144 19.45 4.97 6.53
N PHE A 145 18.73 6.04 6.86
CA PHE A 145 18.71 7.26 6.07
C PHE A 145 18.42 8.47 6.96
N ASP A 146 19.07 9.57 6.63
CA ASP A 146 18.80 10.90 7.19
C ASP A 146 18.88 11.89 6.02
N ALA A 147 17.79 12.63 5.79
CA ALA A 147 17.78 13.66 4.74
C ALA A 147 18.78 14.80 5.05
N GLY A 148 19.17 14.96 6.31
CA GLY A 148 20.04 16.02 6.79
C GLY A 148 19.34 17.38 6.91
N ASN A 149 20.11 18.38 7.33
CA ASN A 149 19.58 19.73 7.55
C ASN A 149 19.19 20.40 6.23
N GLY A 150 17.95 20.89 6.15
CA GLY A 150 17.44 21.63 4.99
C GLY A 150 16.89 20.76 3.87
N GLN A 151 16.79 19.43 4.05
CA GLN A 151 15.98 18.56 3.19
C GLN A 151 14.77 18.01 3.94
N GLU A 152 13.66 17.87 3.24
CA GLU A 152 12.43 17.27 3.73
C GLU A 152 12.16 15.98 2.97
N LEU A 153 11.90 14.89 3.71
CA LEU A 153 11.47 13.61 3.14
C LEU A 153 9.96 13.67 2.89
N THR A 154 9.59 13.67 1.61
CA THR A 154 8.19 13.88 1.17
C THR A 154 7.54 12.63 0.61
N PHE A 155 8.32 11.67 0.12
CA PHE A 155 7.79 10.44 -0.45
C PHE A 155 8.68 9.24 -0.13
N VAL A 156 8.02 8.12 0.16
CA VAL A 156 8.62 6.81 0.37
C VAL A 156 7.70 5.79 -0.29
N ASP A 157 8.26 4.98 -1.17
CA ASP A 157 7.57 3.82 -1.73
C ASP A 157 8.49 2.61 -1.76
N VAL A 158 7.90 1.42 -1.77
CA VAL A 158 8.60 0.14 -1.67
C VAL A 158 8.07 -0.80 -2.73
N THR A 159 8.97 -1.56 -3.36
CA THR A 159 8.58 -2.57 -4.35
C THR A 159 7.68 -3.63 -3.74
N ALA A 160 6.88 -4.31 -4.57
CA ALA A 160 5.90 -5.31 -4.13
C ALA A 160 6.52 -6.49 -3.34
N ASP A 161 7.80 -6.76 -3.52
CA ASP A 161 8.57 -7.77 -2.82
C ASP A 161 9.37 -7.23 -1.62
N GLY A 162 9.33 -5.92 -1.36
CA GLY A 162 10.01 -5.30 -0.24
C GLY A 162 11.54 -5.24 -0.36
N THR A 163 12.09 -5.37 -1.57
CA THR A 163 13.55 -5.42 -1.79
C THR A 163 14.17 -4.11 -2.27
N MET A 164 13.35 -3.16 -2.75
CA MET A 164 13.80 -1.83 -3.13
C MET A 164 12.92 -0.73 -2.54
N VAL A 165 13.53 0.42 -2.31
CA VAL A 165 12.91 1.62 -1.73
C VAL A 165 13.19 2.82 -2.63
N GLU A 166 12.14 3.56 -2.98
CA GLU A 166 12.23 4.88 -3.57
C GLU A 166 12.06 5.95 -2.49
N LEU A 167 12.97 6.91 -2.45
CA LEU A 167 12.90 8.07 -1.58
C LEU A 167 12.88 9.35 -2.41
N GLN A 168 11.96 10.26 -2.10
CA GLN A 168 11.99 11.63 -2.63
C GLN A 168 12.21 12.64 -1.51
N THR A 169 13.12 13.58 -1.78
CA THR A 169 13.40 14.69 -0.89
C THR A 169 13.37 16.01 -1.65
N HIS A 170 12.85 17.05 -1.02
CA HIS A 170 12.98 18.43 -1.52
C HIS A 170 13.83 19.25 -0.57
N ARG A 171 14.25 20.43 -1.03
CA ARG A 171 14.82 21.44 -0.13
C ARG A 171 13.68 21.98 0.75
N GLY A 172 13.82 21.83 2.07
CA GLY A 172 12.86 22.37 3.03
C GLY A 172 12.82 23.90 2.96
N LYS A 173 11.64 24.48 3.22
CA LYS A 173 11.47 25.94 3.34
C LYS A 173 12.28 26.44 4.54
N MET A 174 13.13 27.46 4.34
CA MET A 174 13.84 28.11 5.43
C MET A 174 13.04 29.31 5.95
N ILE A 175 13.21 29.63 7.25
CA ILE A 175 12.62 30.83 7.85
C ILE A 175 13.15 32.06 7.07
N GLY A 176 12.24 32.81 6.45
CA GLY A 176 12.54 33.95 5.57
C GLY A 176 12.31 33.69 4.08
N ASP A 177 11.99 32.45 3.67
CA ASP A 177 11.57 32.13 2.30
C ASP A 177 10.14 32.62 1.96
N ASP A 178 9.35 32.99 2.98
CA ASP A 178 7.97 33.53 2.84
C ASP A 178 7.94 35.07 2.72
N LEU A 179 9.05 35.75 2.44
CA LEU A 179 9.00 37.18 2.12
C LEU A 179 8.44 37.35 0.71
N ASP A 180 7.14 37.60 0.67
CA ASP A 180 6.34 38.11 -0.44
C ASP A 180 7.16 38.90 -1.46
N LEU A 181 7.41 38.27 -2.61
CA LEU A 181 7.40 39.02 -3.86
C LEU A 181 5.98 38.90 -4.42
N GLU A 182 5.04 39.62 -3.81
CA GLU A 182 3.82 40.05 -4.51
C GLU A 182 4.28 40.80 -5.78
N GLY A 183 4.39 40.07 -6.89
CA GLY A 183 4.86 40.59 -8.18
C GLY A 183 5.96 39.79 -8.88
N ASP A 184 6.53 38.73 -8.28
CA ASP A 184 7.49 37.88 -8.99
C ASP A 184 6.80 36.68 -9.66
N PRO A 185 6.71 36.63 -11.01
CA PRO A 185 6.20 35.46 -11.72
C PRO A 185 7.03 34.18 -11.47
N ASP A 186 8.23 34.28 -10.88
CA ASP A 186 9.07 33.15 -10.46
C ASP A 186 8.79 32.64 -9.02
N ALA A 187 7.81 33.20 -8.30
CA ALA A 187 7.34 32.66 -7.01
C ALA A 187 6.81 31.22 -7.12
N ASN A 188 6.58 30.74 -8.34
CA ASN A 188 6.31 29.35 -8.67
C ASN A 188 7.61 28.55 -8.85
N ARG A 189 8.57 28.69 -7.91
CA ARG A 189 9.82 27.92 -7.92
C ARG A 189 9.47 26.44 -7.92
N ILE A 190 9.54 25.81 -9.09
CA ILE A 190 9.35 24.37 -9.22
C ILE A 190 10.38 23.70 -8.30
N HIS A 191 9.91 23.13 -7.19
CA HIS A 191 10.79 22.50 -6.22
C HIS A 191 11.53 21.37 -6.93
N LYS A 192 12.87 21.45 -6.93
CA LYS A 192 13.72 20.36 -7.39
C LYS A 192 13.55 19.18 -6.44
N THR A 193 13.18 18.04 -6.99
CA THR A 193 12.93 16.80 -6.27
C THR A 193 14.07 15.84 -6.54
N LEU A 194 14.77 15.44 -5.49
CA LEU A 194 15.81 14.44 -5.58
C LEU A 194 15.22 13.07 -5.28
N ILE A 195 15.19 12.24 -6.31
CA ILE A 195 14.72 10.86 -6.27
C ILE A 195 15.94 9.95 -6.05
N ARG A 196 15.85 9.02 -5.11
CA ARG A 196 16.90 8.04 -4.83
C ARG A 196 16.30 6.64 -4.72
N PHE A 197 16.89 5.69 -5.42
CA PHE A 197 16.52 4.28 -5.35
C PHE A 197 17.56 3.51 -4.54
N TYR A 198 17.09 2.76 -3.55
CA TYR A 198 17.92 1.93 -2.69
C TYR A 198 17.50 0.47 -2.81
N ALA A 199 18.47 -0.44 -2.85
CA ALA A 199 18.23 -1.83 -2.54
C ALA A 199 18.33 -2.06 -1.03
N VAL A 200 17.40 -2.83 -0.48
CA VAL A 200 17.45 -3.30 0.90
C VAL A 200 18.47 -4.42 0.99
N ASP A 201 19.44 -4.31 1.90
CA ASP A 201 20.37 -5.40 2.15
C ASP A 201 19.60 -6.61 2.70
N PRO A 202 19.79 -7.84 2.18
CA PRO A 202 19.00 -8.99 2.60
C PRO A 202 19.33 -9.50 4.01
N VAL A 203 20.48 -9.11 4.57
CA VAL A 203 20.97 -9.62 5.86
C VAL A 203 21.12 -8.50 6.89
N LYS A 204 21.62 -7.35 6.48
CA LYS A 204 21.87 -6.22 7.37
C LYS A 204 20.72 -5.21 7.31
N PRO A 205 20.48 -4.44 8.37
CA PRO A 205 19.55 -3.31 8.34
C PRO A 205 20.22 -2.11 7.65
N GLU A 206 20.49 -2.24 6.35
CA GLU A 206 21.20 -1.25 5.54
C GLU A 206 20.48 -1.01 4.19
N LEU A 207 20.56 0.22 3.69
CA LEU A 207 20.09 0.60 2.37
C LEU A 207 21.30 0.89 1.46
N ARG A 208 21.32 0.26 0.28
CA ARG A 208 22.40 0.43 -0.70
C ARG A 208 21.90 1.24 -1.89
N LEU A 209 22.45 2.45 -2.07
CA LEU A 209 22.06 3.33 -3.18
C LEU A 209 22.32 2.64 -4.53
N LYS A 210 21.29 2.57 -5.37
CA LYS A 210 21.33 2.00 -6.72
C LYS A 210 21.30 3.06 -7.81
N GLY A 211 20.60 4.15 -7.57
CA GLY A 211 20.47 5.24 -8.53
C GLY A 211 19.91 6.49 -7.89
N ARG A 212 20.11 7.63 -8.56
CA ARG A 212 19.51 8.90 -8.19
C ARG A 212 19.19 9.71 -9.43
N SER A 213 18.14 10.51 -9.35
CA SER A 213 17.75 11.46 -10.37
C SER A 213 17.27 12.76 -9.71
N GLU A 214 17.34 13.85 -10.44
CA GLU A 214 16.79 15.13 -10.02
C GLU A 214 15.77 15.58 -11.06
N ILE A 215 14.55 15.85 -10.61
CA ILE A 215 13.48 16.30 -11.49
C ILE A 215 12.89 17.62 -10.99
N GLN A 216 12.14 18.26 -11.88
CA GLN A 216 11.27 19.37 -11.55
C GLN A 216 9.86 18.84 -11.26
N GLY A 217 9.33 19.13 -10.06
CA GLY A 217 7.99 18.68 -9.68
C GLY A 217 7.98 17.30 -9.01
N GLN A 218 6.79 16.72 -8.84
CA GLN A 218 6.63 15.42 -8.20
C GLN A 218 6.77 14.29 -9.22
N PHE A 219 7.43 13.21 -8.82
CA PHE A 219 7.46 11.96 -9.57
C PHE A 219 6.51 10.98 -8.89
N HIS A 220 5.62 10.36 -9.65
CA HIS A 220 4.81 9.25 -9.14
C HIS A 220 4.73 8.22 -10.24
N ALA A 221 5.58 7.20 -10.17
CA ALA A 221 5.60 6.11 -11.13
C ALA A 221 5.72 4.78 -10.39
N PRO A 222 4.81 3.81 -10.62
CA PRO A 222 4.99 2.47 -10.07
C PRO A 222 6.31 1.89 -10.54
N PHE A 223 7.08 1.28 -9.64
CA PHE A 223 8.39 0.73 -9.97
C PHE A 223 8.60 -0.68 -9.39
N ASN A 224 9.57 -1.39 -9.97
CA ASN A 224 10.06 -2.69 -9.51
C ASN A 224 11.60 -2.68 -9.51
N ALA A 225 12.25 -3.84 -9.32
CA ALA A 225 13.71 -3.89 -9.28
C ALA A 225 14.40 -3.57 -10.62
N GLN A 226 13.66 -3.62 -11.73
CA GLN A 226 14.19 -3.49 -13.09
C GLN A 226 13.94 -2.10 -13.69
N GLY A 227 12.92 -1.37 -13.24
CA GLY A 227 12.51 -0.11 -13.85
C GLY A 227 11.22 0.46 -13.28
N PHE A 228 10.59 1.37 -14.02
CA PHE A 228 9.33 2.02 -13.67
C PHE A 228 8.34 2.04 -14.83
N LEU A 229 7.05 2.09 -14.50
CA LEU A 229 5.95 2.23 -15.44
C LEU A 229 5.60 3.70 -15.63
N SER A 230 5.54 4.15 -16.89
CA SER A 230 4.89 5.39 -17.27
C SER A 230 3.52 5.08 -17.90
N VAL A 231 2.60 6.02 -17.73
CA VAL A 231 1.25 5.95 -18.29
C VAL A 231 1.14 7.05 -19.33
N SER A 232 0.78 6.69 -20.56
CA SER A 232 0.63 7.61 -21.68
C SER A 232 -0.83 7.74 -22.08
N ASP A 233 -1.24 8.97 -22.39
CA ASP A 233 -2.55 9.27 -22.98
C ASP A 233 -2.41 9.14 -24.50
N GLU A 234 -3.01 8.10 -25.09
CA GLU A 234 -3.02 7.90 -26.54
C GLU A 234 -4.22 8.62 -27.16
N ASP A 235 -5.40 8.43 -26.56
CA ASP A 235 -6.61 9.19 -26.85
C ASP A 235 -7.58 9.23 -25.64
N ALA A 236 -8.74 9.87 -25.84
CA ALA A 236 -9.73 10.10 -24.79
C ALA A 236 -10.22 8.83 -24.05
N THR A 237 -10.04 7.64 -24.61
CA THR A 237 -10.43 6.37 -24.00
C THR A 237 -9.34 5.30 -24.03
N HIS A 238 -8.17 5.58 -24.60
CA HIS A 238 -7.09 4.63 -24.76
C HIS A 238 -5.83 5.15 -24.06
N TRP A 239 -5.33 4.35 -23.12
CA TRP A 239 -4.16 4.67 -22.32
C TRP A 239 -3.07 3.64 -22.52
N GLY A 240 -1.88 4.07 -22.91
CA GLY A 240 -0.71 3.22 -23.05
C GLY A 240 0.04 3.05 -21.74
N PHE A 241 0.85 1.99 -21.66
CA PHE A 241 1.80 1.77 -20.57
C PHE A 241 3.18 1.49 -21.15
N ASP A 242 4.18 2.25 -20.73
CA ASP A 242 5.57 1.98 -21.11
C ASP A 242 6.37 1.59 -19.86
N PHE A 243 7.10 0.48 -19.96
CA PHE A 243 8.06 0.09 -18.92
C PHE A 243 9.46 0.55 -19.29
N HIS A 244 9.99 1.48 -18.52
CA HIS A 244 11.35 2.00 -18.67
C HIS A 244 12.29 1.29 -17.70
N THR A 245 13.20 0.48 -18.24
CA THR A 245 14.23 -0.18 -17.44
C THR A 245 15.28 0.81 -16.96
N PHE A 246 15.88 0.55 -15.80
CA PHE A 246 17.03 1.34 -15.32
C PHE A 246 18.28 1.19 -16.20
N SER A 247 18.33 0.19 -17.08
CA SER A 247 19.36 0.03 -18.13
C SER A 247 19.12 0.91 -19.36
N GLY A 248 17.99 1.60 -19.46
CA GLY A 248 17.67 2.53 -20.56
C GLY A 248 16.88 1.91 -21.72
N GLU A 249 16.46 0.66 -21.61
CA GLU A 249 15.50 0.04 -22.54
C GLU A 249 14.07 0.45 -22.18
N THR A 250 13.23 0.65 -23.20
CA THR A 250 11.80 0.90 -23.04
C THR A 250 11.02 -0.25 -23.68
N LYS A 251 10.04 -0.80 -22.97
CA LYS A 251 9.10 -1.79 -23.47
C LYS A 251 7.70 -1.21 -23.45
N GLU A 252 7.14 -1.00 -24.64
CA GLU A 252 5.74 -0.65 -24.83
C GLU A 252 4.87 -1.87 -24.45
N LEU A 253 3.90 -1.65 -23.57
CA LEU A 253 3.00 -2.69 -23.07
C LEU A 253 1.60 -2.50 -23.66
N ALA A 254 0.72 -3.48 -23.45
CA ALA A 254 -0.67 -3.31 -23.87
C ALA A 254 -1.33 -2.14 -23.16
N GLY A 255 -1.97 -1.29 -23.95
CA GLY A 255 -2.84 -0.23 -23.47
C GLY A 255 -4.14 -0.76 -22.85
N LEU A 256 -4.85 0.14 -22.17
CA LEU A 256 -6.13 -0.12 -21.53
C LEU A 256 -7.20 0.84 -22.07
N GLU A 257 -8.32 0.27 -22.49
CA GLU A 257 -9.51 1.06 -22.79
C GLU A 257 -10.19 1.52 -21.50
N THR A 258 -10.04 2.80 -21.18
CA THR A 258 -10.63 3.40 -19.99
C THR A 258 -10.93 4.88 -20.17
N SER A 259 -12.06 5.33 -19.64
CA SER A 259 -12.53 6.72 -19.78
C SER A 259 -11.94 7.69 -18.74
N CYS A 260 -10.95 7.26 -17.95
CA CYS A 260 -10.26 8.10 -16.96
C CYS A 260 -8.80 7.65 -16.86
N SER A 261 -7.91 8.52 -16.38
CA SER A 261 -6.49 8.16 -16.21
C SER A 261 -6.34 6.94 -15.30
N PRO A 262 -5.73 5.84 -15.78
CA PRO A 262 -5.61 4.64 -15.00
C PRO A 262 -4.55 4.79 -13.92
N GLN A 263 -4.78 4.09 -12.82
CA GLN A 263 -3.77 3.90 -11.78
C GLN A 263 -3.15 2.52 -11.91
N ALA A 264 -1.83 2.45 -11.78
CA ALA A 264 -1.09 1.19 -11.80
C ALA A 264 -0.33 0.96 -10.48
N SER A 265 -0.10 -0.30 -10.11
CA SER A 265 0.73 -0.68 -8.96
C SER A 265 1.29 -2.08 -9.18
N PHE A 266 2.58 -2.29 -8.95
CA PHE A 266 3.18 -3.61 -9.10
C PHE A 266 2.65 -4.60 -8.06
N LEU A 267 2.39 -5.83 -8.50
CA LEU A 267 2.06 -6.98 -7.65
C LEU A 267 3.23 -7.95 -7.51
N SER A 268 4.17 -7.89 -8.45
CA SER A 268 5.39 -8.67 -8.53
C SER A 268 6.33 -8.04 -9.57
N GLU A 269 7.51 -8.60 -9.77
CA GLU A 269 8.47 -8.13 -10.78
C GLU A 269 7.94 -8.09 -12.22
N SER A 270 6.94 -8.90 -12.58
CA SER A 270 6.43 -8.97 -13.97
C SER A 270 4.96 -8.67 -14.13
N ARG A 271 4.25 -8.32 -13.05
CA ARG A 271 2.79 -8.12 -13.07
C ARG A 271 2.41 -6.88 -12.30
N PHE A 272 1.49 -6.12 -12.85
CA PHE A 272 0.94 -4.92 -12.22
C PHE A 272 -0.58 -4.92 -12.27
N LEU A 273 -1.17 -4.43 -11.19
CA LEU A 273 -2.58 -4.13 -11.08
C LEU A 273 -2.84 -2.83 -11.83
N VAL A 274 -3.94 -2.79 -12.59
CA VAL A 274 -4.47 -1.56 -13.18
C VAL A 274 -5.88 -1.31 -12.66
N ALA A 275 -6.21 -0.05 -12.41
CA ALA A 275 -7.55 0.41 -12.06
C ALA A 275 -7.94 1.59 -12.98
N GLY A 276 -9.18 1.59 -13.45
CA GLY A 276 -9.71 2.63 -14.34
C GLY A 276 -11.24 2.72 -14.31
N CYS A 277 -11.79 3.44 -15.27
CA CYS A 277 -13.23 3.72 -15.43
C CYS A 277 -13.78 3.21 -16.77
N ARG A 278 -15.04 2.78 -16.81
CA ARG A 278 -15.75 2.30 -17.99
C ARG A 278 -17.03 3.10 -18.25
N GLY A 279 -16.94 4.13 -19.08
CA GLY A 279 -18.08 4.97 -19.44
C GLY A 279 -18.46 5.97 -18.34
N GLY A 280 -17.44 6.54 -17.69
CA GLY A 280 -17.53 7.52 -16.59
C GLY A 280 -17.00 7.01 -15.25
N GLU A 281 -16.66 7.93 -14.33
CA GLU A 281 -16.03 7.65 -13.03
C GLU A 281 -16.82 6.70 -12.10
N ALA A 282 -18.14 6.61 -12.30
CA ALA A 282 -19.02 5.77 -11.49
C ALA A 282 -18.89 4.26 -11.78
N ARG A 283 -18.24 3.88 -12.88
CA ARG A 283 -18.12 2.47 -13.33
C ARG A 283 -16.65 2.07 -13.31
N ASN A 284 -16.19 1.55 -12.18
CA ASN A 284 -14.79 1.20 -12.02
C ASN A 284 -14.47 -0.19 -12.61
N MET A 285 -13.23 -0.36 -13.02
CA MET A 285 -12.69 -1.62 -13.49
C MET A 285 -11.32 -1.83 -12.88
N MET A 286 -10.97 -3.11 -12.72
CA MET A 286 -9.68 -3.53 -12.20
C MET A 286 -9.22 -4.75 -12.98
N GLY A 287 -7.92 -4.82 -13.24
CA GLY A 287 -7.31 -5.94 -13.93
C GLY A 287 -5.86 -6.11 -13.55
N VAL A 288 -5.25 -7.18 -14.05
CA VAL A 288 -3.81 -7.41 -13.94
C VAL A 288 -3.26 -7.60 -15.33
N LEU A 289 -2.20 -6.87 -15.62
CA LEU A 289 -1.40 -7.00 -16.83
C LEU A 289 -0.03 -7.58 -16.45
N ASP A 290 0.61 -8.24 -17.40
CA ASP A 290 2.03 -8.59 -17.30
C ASP A 290 2.91 -7.60 -18.09
N LEU A 291 4.21 -7.63 -17.79
CA LEU A 291 5.22 -6.85 -18.52
C LEU A 291 5.47 -7.38 -19.93
N ASP A 292 4.81 -8.45 -20.38
CA ASP A 292 4.83 -8.91 -21.77
C ASP A 292 3.70 -8.30 -22.60
N GLY A 293 2.88 -7.43 -21.99
CA GLY A 293 1.76 -6.76 -22.65
C GLY A 293 0.53 -7.64 -22.74
N HIS A 294 0.39 -8.68 -21.93
CA HIS A 294 -0.85 -9.45 -21.86
C HIS A 294 -1.74 -8.95 -20.72
N VAL A 295 -3.02 -8.75 -21.04
CA VAL A 295 -4.07 -8.62 -20.03
C VAL A 295 -4.39 -10.01 -19.50
N LEU A 296 -3.98 -10.31 -18.26
CA LEU A 296 -4.24 -11.60 -17.63
C LEU A 296 -5.72 -11.77 -17.31
N TRP A 297 -6.32 -10.70 -16.79
CA TRP A 297 -7.75 -10.58 -16.58
C TRP A 297 -8.13 -9.13 -16.36
N LEU A 298 -9.38 -8.80 -16.68
CA LEU A 298 -9.96 -7.49 -16.51
C LEU A 298 -11.44 -7.66 -16.18
N GLY A 299 -11.92 -6.98 -15.15
CA GLY A 299 -13.29 -7.14 -14.70
C GLY A 299 -13.89 -5.85 -14.17
N PRO A 300 -15.23 -5.72 -14.21
CA PRO A 300 -15.89 -4.66 -13.47
C PRO A 300 -15.60 -4.85 -11.98
N ARG A 301 -15.38 -3.73 -11.30
CA ARG A 301 -15.32 -3.69 -9.85
C ARG A 301 -16.11 -2.48 -9.38
N ASP A 302 -16.79 -2.63 -8.25
CA ASP A 302 -17.37 -1.49 -7.59
C ASP A 302 -16.26 -0.54 -7.08
N GLN A 303 -16.64 0.67 -6.67
CA GLN A 303 -15.72 1.76 -6.31
C GLN A 303 -14.48 1.32 -5.49
N LEU A 304 -13.30 1.55 -6.06
CA LEU A 304 -11.99 1.37 -5.43
C LEU A 304 -11.50 2.63 -4.71
N LEU A 305 -12.43 3.46 -4.21
CA LEU A 305 -12.09 4.69 -3.50
C LEU A 305 -11.12 4.38 -2.36
N TRP A 306 -9.93 4.98 -2.44
CA TRP A 306 -8.85 4.77 -1.49
C TRP A 306 -8.47 3.29 -1.38
N ALA A 307 -8.30 2.54 -2.47
CA ALA A 307 -7.90 1.14 -2.35
C ALA A 307 -6.53 1.03 -1.64
N GLY A 308 -6.50 0.29 -0.53
CA GLY A 308 -5.27 -0.28 0.00
C GLY A 308 -4.94 -1.53 -0.80
N LEU A 309 -3.66 -1.78 -1.04
CA LEU A 309 -3.15 -2.94 -1.77
C LEU A 309 -2.03 -3.56 -0.95
N TYR A 310 -2.10 -4.88 -0.74
CA TYR A 310 -1.05 -5.66 -0.12
C TYR A 310 -0.68 -6.84 -1.05
N PRO A 311 0.42 -6.73 -1.82
CA PRO A 311 0.89 -7.83 -2.65
C PRO A 311 1.57 -8.91 -1.80
N ALA A 312 1.48 -10.16 -2.25
CA ALA A 312 2.26 -11.29 -1.73
C ALA A 312 2.86 -12.04 -2.94
N PRO A 313 3.91 -11.48 -3.58
CA PRO A 313 4.43 -11.96 -4.86
C PRO A 313 4.89 -13.43 -4.80
N GLY A 314 5.41 -13.88 -3.65
CA GLY A 314 5.81 -15.27 -3.43
C GLY A 314 4.68 -16.29 -3.56
N SER A 315 3.42 -15.84 -3.45
CA SER A 315 2.22 -16.67 -3.54
C SER A 315 1.38 -16.41 -4.80
N GLY A 316 1.70 -15.35 -5.56
CA GLY A 316 0.86 -14.91 -6.69
C GLY A 316 -0.52 -14.41 -6.25
N ARG A 317 -0.62 -13.91 -5.02
CA ARG A 317 -1.84 -13.35 -4.42
C ARG A 317 -1.64 -11.90 -4.06
N PHE A 318 -2.74 -11.20 -3.91
CA PHE A 318 -2.76 -9.85 -3.36
C PHE A 318 -4.08 -9.62 -2.65
N ALA A 319 -4.06 -8.76 -1.64
CA ALA A 319 -5.25 -8.31 -0.95
C ALA A 319 -5.56 -6.87 -1.37
N VAL A 320 -6.83 -6.58 -1.65
CA VAL A 320 -7.31 -5.25 -1.99
C VAL A 320 -8.44 -4.85 -1.07
N ARG A 321 -8.44 -3.60 -0.63
CA ARG A 321 -9.56 -3.01 0.11
C ARG A 321 -10.52 -2.30 -0.82
N ARG A 322 -11.80 -2.46 -0.51
CA ARG A 322 -12.91 -1.63 -0.99
C ARG A 322 -13.64 -0.95 0.18
N THR A 323 -14.01 0.31 0.02
CA THR A 323 -14.93 0.99 0.94
C THR A 323 -16.39 0.69 0.56
N LEU A 324 -17.24 0.38 1.53
CA LEU A 324 -18.67 0.14 1.31
C LEU A 324 -19.46 1.40 1.66
N THR A 325 -20.36 1.83 0.77
CA THR A 325 -21.19 3.03 0.92
C THR A 325 -22.66 2.67 0.80
N ASN A 326 -23.53 3.38 1.55
CA ASN A 326 -24.98 3.20 1.47
C ASN A 326 -25.65 4.00 0.33
N THR A 327 -24.94 4.97 -0.24
CA THR A 327 -25.47 5.89 -1.27
C THR A 327 -25.03 5.45 -2.68
N PRO A 328 -25.92 5.46 -3.69
CA PRO A 328 -25.56 5.25 -5.09
C PRO A 328 -24.57 6.30 -5.61
N SER A 329 -23.69 5.90 -6.53
CA SER A 329 -22.56 6.69 -7.04
C SER A 329 -22.92 8.00 -7.74
N SER A 330 -24.16 8.21 -8.18
CA SER A 330 -24.59 9.41 -8.92
C SER A 330 -24.96 10.62 -8.04
N ALA A 331 -25.16 10.44 -6.74
CA ALA A 331 -25.49 11.54 -5.82
C ALA A 331 -24.25 12.18 -5.14
N MET A 332 -23.04 11.80 -5.58
CA MET A 332 -21.80 11.92 -4.82
C MET A 332 -21.04 13.26 -4.94
N LEU A 333 -21.56 14.24 -5.68
CA LEU A 333 -20.81 15.47 -5.98
C LEU A 333 -21.12 16.67 -5.06
N VAL A 334 -22.03 16.54 -4.08
CA VAL A 334 -22.60 17.73 -3.41
C VAL A 334 -22.29 17.87 -1.91
N ASP A 335 -22.08 16.80 -1.14
CA ASP A 335 -21.82 16.91 0.30
C ASP A 335 -20.75 15.93 0.78
N GLY A 336 -19.57 16.48 1.11
CA GLY A 336 -18.30 15.79 1.35
C GLY A 336 -18.18 14.89 2.60
N ILE A 337 -19.20 14.11 2.96
CA ILE A 337 -19.07 13.02 3.94
C ILE A 337 -19.83 11.80 3.43
N GLN A 338 -19.11 10.80 2.92
CA GLN A 338 -19.69 9.51 2.57
C GLN A 338 -20.22 8.81 3.82
N GLU A 339 -21.49 8.40 3.81
CA GLU A 339 -21.99 7.40 4.76
C GLU A 339 -21.40 6.03 4.40
N THR A 340 -20.24 5.73 4.98
CA THR A 340 -19.61 4.42 4.89
C THR A 340 -20.35 3.40 5.75
N SER A 341 -20.68 2.24 5.20
CA SER A 341 -21.26 1.12 5.96
C SER A 341 -20.20 0.16 6.47
N GLY A 342 -18.99 0.23 5.92
CA GLY A 342 -17.86 -0.62 6.29
C GLY A 342 -16.81 -0.63 5.20
N GLN A 343 -15.94 -1.62 5.23
CA GLN A 343 -14.96 -1.88 4.19
C GLN A 343 -14.83 -3.39 3.99
N ARG A 344 -14.51 -3.80 2.77
CA ARG A 344 -14.33 -5.19 2.38
C ARG A 344 -12.90 -5.40 1.93
N MET A 345 -12.22 -6.37 2.53
CA MET A 345 -10.91 -6.82 2.07
C MET A 345 -11.12 -8.10 1.27
N THR A 346 -10.57 -8.14 0.07
CA THR A 346 -10.67 -9.29 -0.84
C THR A 346 -9.27 -9.78 -1.17
N VAL A 347 -9.03 -11.07 -1.02
CA VAL A 347 -7.80 -11.73 -1.46
C VAL A 347 -8.04 -12.34 -2.83
N LEU A 348 -7.22 -11.94 -3.80
CA LEU A 348 -7.34 -12.32 -5.20
C LEU A 348 -6.07 -13.04 -5.66
N ARG A 349 -6.23 -13.96 -6.61
CA ARG A 349 -5.12 -14.53 -7.37
C ARG A 349 -4.72 -13.57 -8.49
N SER A 350 -3.44 -13.19 -8.56
CA SER A 350 -2.94 -12.23 -9.55
C SER A 350 -3.12 -12.72 -10.98
N ALA A 351 -2.95 -14.03 -11.23
CA ALA A 351 -2.97 -14.60 -12.56
C ALA A 351 -4.36 -14.74 -13.19
N THR A 352 -5.43 -14.82 -12.39
CA THR A 352 -6.79 -15.12 -12.89
C THR A 352 -7.86 -14.16 -12.41
N GLY A 353 -7.61 -13.37 -11.37
CA GLY A 353 -8.62 -12.52 -10.74
C GLY A 353 -9.62 -13.30 -9.89
N GLU A 354 -9.37 -14.59 -9.65
CA GLU A 354 -10.17 -15.44 -8.76
C GLU A 354 -10.13 -14.90 -7.33
N GLU A 355 -11.31 -14.68 -6.76
CA GLU A 355 -11.49 -14.34 -5.35
C GLU A 355 -11.33 -15.59 -4.50
N LEU A 356 -10.31 -15.60 -3.65
CA LEU A 356 -10.04 -16.70 -2.72
C LEU A 356 -10.81 -16.51 -1.41
N MET A 357 -10.99 -15.26 -0.99
CA MET A 357 -11.65 -14.90 0.26
C MET A 357 -12.05 -13.43 0.23
N HIS A 358 -13.10 -13.10 0.98
CA HIS A 358 -13.40 -11.73 1.39
C HIS A 358 -13.83 -11.66 2.85
N VAL A 359 -13.60 -10.51 3.48
CA VAL A 359 -14.05 -10.19 4.84
C VAL A 359 -14.59 -8.76 4.84
N THR A 360 -15.72 -8.52 5.50
CA THR A 360 -16.25 -7.18 5.75
C THR A 360 -15.93 -6.75 7.19
N VAL A 361 -15.39 -5.56 7.38
CA VAL A 361 -15.10 -5.00 8.71
C VAL A 361 -15.71 -3.62 8.91
N ILE A 362 -15.97 -3.28 10.16
CA ILE A 362 -16.58 -2.02 10.59
C ILE A 362 -15.82 -1.50 11.82
N PRO A 363 -15.52 -0.20 11.93
CA PRO A 363 -15.80 0.87 10.97
C PRO A 363 -14.92 0.81 9.72
N ALA A 364 -15.34 1.51 8.66
CA ALA A 364 -14.48 1.79 7.53
C ALA A 364 -13.32 2.70 7.95
N MET A 365 -12.15 2.49 7.36
CA MET A 365 -10.94 3.27 7.59
C MET A 365 -10.41 3.74 6.24
N GLN A 366 -10.04 5.01 6.12
CA GLN A 366 -9.40 5.52 4.91
C GLN A 366 -7.89 5.22 4.87
N SER A 367 -7.23 5.06 6.03
CA SER A 367 -5.80 4.69 6.09
C SER A 367 -5.56 3.33 5.43
N ARG A 368 -4.58 3.20 4.54
CA ARG A 368 -4.33 1.97 3.75
C ARG A 368 -3.86 0.75 4.55
N GLN A 369 -3.53 0.91 5.84
CA GLN A 369 -2.68 -0.02 6.59
C GLN A 369 -3.42 -0.84 7.65
N ASN A 370 -4.75 -0.85 7.62
CA ASN A 370 -5.58 -1.56 8.61
C ASN A 370 -5.85 -3.03 8.26
N PHE A 371 -5.14 -3.57 7.28
CA PHE A 371 -5.11 -4.99 6.93
C PHE A 371 -3.73 -5.33 6.37
N ALA A 372 -3.35 -6.61 6.37
CA ALA A 372 -2.15 -7.10 5.72
C ALA A 372 -2.33 -8.53 5.23
N LEU A 373 -1.64 -8.87 4.15
CA LEU A 373 -1.50 -10.23 3.65
C LEU A 373 -0.10 -10.72 4.04
N SER A 374 0.00 -11.92 4.62
CA SER A 374 1.30 -12.52 4.95
C SER A 374 2.14 -12.73 3.70
N GLU A 375 3.47 -12.71 3.83
CA GLU A 375 4.41 -12.82 2.70
C GLU A 375 4.23 -14.12 1.90
N ASP A 376 3.88 -15.21 2.60
CA ASP A 376 3.54 -16.50 1.99
C ASP A 376 2.13 -16.55 1.37
N GLY A 377 1.35 -15.47 1.51
CA GLY A 377 -0.02 -15.32 1.00
C GLY A 377 -1.04 -16.26 1.65
N ARG A 378 -0.78 -16.77 2.85
CA ARG A 378 -1.62 -17.77 3.54
C ARG A 378 -2.45 -17.23 4.68
N GLN A 379 -2.21 -16.00 5.11
CA GLN A 379 -2.97 -15.38 6.18
C GLN A 379 -3.32 -13.94 5.83
N LEU A 380 -4.56 -13.55 6.11
CA LEU A 380 -5.02 -12.17 6.04
C LEU A 380 -5.25 -11.67 7.47
N ALA A 381 -4.55 -10.62 7.85
CA ALA A 381 -4.80 -9.89 9.10
C ALA A 381 -5.67 -8.67 8.80
N VAL A 382 -6.70 -8.44 9.61
CA VAL A 382 -7.58 -7.28 9.47
C VAL A 382 -7.84 -6.65 10.83
N TRP A 383 -7.91 -5.33 10.86
CA TRP A 383 -8.41 -4.60 12.02
C TRP A 383 -9.94 -4.48 11.93
N ASN A 384 -10.64 -5.02 12.92
CA ASN A 384 -12.09 -4.98 13.02
C ASN A 384 -12.51 -4.41 14.38
N ASP A 385 -12.99 -3.18 14.36
CA ASP A 385 -13.37 -2.39 15.54
C ASP A 385 -12.28 -2.25 16.62
N ASP A 386 -12.31 -3.09 17.65
CA ASP A 386 -11.32 -3.16 18.74
C ASP A 386 -10.54 -4.48 18.75
N THR A 387 -10.66 -5.27 17.67
CA THR A 387 -9.99 -6.56 17.52
C THR A 387 -9.09 -6.59 16.30
N VAL A 388 -8.03 -7.40 16.38
CA VAL A 388 -7.30 -7.87 15.21
C VAL A 388 -7.72 -9.31 14.94
N GLU A 389 -8.14 -9.57 13.71
CA GLU A 389 -8.62 -10.87 13.25
C GLU A 389 -7.66 -11.44 12.19
N ILE A 390 -7.29 -12.71 12.33
CA ILE A 390 -6.44 -13.44 11.38
C ILE A 390 -7.26 -14.52 10.69
N TYR A 391 -7.29 -14.48 9.37
CA TYR A 391 -7.99 -15.43 8.52
C TYR A 391 -6.99 -16.32 7.78
N ALA A 392 -7.16 -17.63 7.89
CA ALA A 392 -6.37 -18.59 7.12
C ALA A 392 -6.89 -18.68 5.68
N LEU A 393 -5.99 -18.58 4.71
CA LEU A 393 -6.27 -18.72 3.29
C LEU A 393 -5.97 -20.15 2.81
N PRO A 394 -6.59 -20.59 1.71
CA PRO A 394 -6.29 -21.89 1.12
C PRO A 394 -4.80 -22.07 0.81
N GLN A 395 -4.31 -23.31 0.92
CA GLN A 395 -2.95 -23.66 0.53
C GLN A 395 -2.71 -23.38 -0.97
N LEU A 396 -1.46 -23.10 -1.35
CA LEU A 396 -1.09 -22.96 -2.75
C LEU A 396 -1.15 -24.33 -3.45
N THR A 397 -1.92 -24.44 -4.52
CA THR A 397 -1.91 -25.65 -5.37
C THR A 397 -0.64 -25.71 -6.21
N GLU A 398 -0.29 -26.87 -6.78
CA GLU A 398 0.88 -26.98 -7.68
C GLU A 398 0.76 -26.04 -8.90
N LYS A 399 -0.45 -25.89 -9.43
CA LYS A 399 -0.74 -24.91 -10.49
C LYS A 399 -0.47 -23.48 -10.04
N ASP A 400 -0.76 -23.15 -8.78
CA ASP A 400 -0.45 -21.82 -8.23
C ASP A 400 1.06 -21.59 -8.27
N LYS A 401 1.84 -22.56 -7.78
CA LYS A 401 3.31 -22.49 -7.75
C LYS A 401 3.90 -22.34 -9.16
N GLU A 402 3.40 -23.08 -10.14
CA GLU A 402 3.81 -22.95 -11.54
C GLU A 402 3.56 -21.53 -12.06
N THR A 403 2.39 -20.95 -11.81
CA THR A 403 2.07 -19.58 -12.25
C THR A 403 2.87 -18.49 -11.54
N VAL A 404 3.33 -18.76 -10.30
CA VAL A 404 4.27 -17.88 -9.58
C VAL A 404 5.64 -17.95 -10.21
N VAL A 405 6.17 -19.16 -10.48
CA VAL A 405 7.48 -19.33 -11.13
C VAL A 405 7.49 -18.69 -12.51
N ALA A 406 6.46 -18.93 -13.33
CA ALA A 406 6.32 -18.29 -14.64
C ALA A 406 6.27 -16.75 -14.53
N GLY A 407 5.65 -16.22 -13.47
CA GLY A 407 5.64 -14.78 -13.17
C GLY A 407 6.98 -14.24 -12.66
N LYS A 408 7.89 -15.07 -12.15
CA LYS A 408 9.25 -14.62 -11.78
C LYS A 408 10.21 -14.61 -12.97
N SER A 409 10.01 -15.50 -13.94
CA SER A 409 10.91 -15.69 -15.09
C SER A 409 10.80 -14.65 -16.21
N GLY A 410 9.93 -13.63 -16.09
CA GLY A 410 9.86 -12.51 -17.03
C GLY A 410 11.01 -11.49 -16.88
N GLY A 411 11.89 -11.66 -15.89
CA GLY A 411 13.09 -10.83 -15.72
C GLY A 411 14.14 -11.17 -16.78
N VAL A 412 14.56 -10.18 -17.55
CA VAL A 412 15.70 -10.27 -18.46
C VAL A 412 16.92 -10.74 -17.66
N VAL A 413 17.42 -11.95 -17.98
CA VAL A 413 18.71 -12.43 -17.48
C VAL A 413 19.78 -11.57 -18.15
N LEU A 414 20.26 -10.54 -17.46
CA LEU A 414 21.49 -9.85 -17.85
C LEU A 414 22.66 -10.84 -17.70
N VAL A 415 23.00 -11.49 -18.80
CA VAL A 415 24.24 -12.26 -18.93
C VAL A 415 25.40 -11.26 -18.76
N PRO A 416 26.33 -11.48 -17.80
CA PRO A 416 27.45 -10.59 -17.64
C PRO A 416 28.28 -10.57 -18.93
N ALA A 417 28.58 -9.36 -19.42
CA ALA A 417 29.50 -9.19 -20.54
C ALA A 417 30.83 -9.88 -20.20
N LYS A 418 31.28 -10.75 -21.11
CA LYS A 418 32.61 -11.37 -20.99
C LYS A 418 33.69 -10.29 -20.99
N PRO A 419 34.81 -10.53 -20.27
CA PRO A 419 35.83 -9.53 -19.96
C PRO A 419 36.52 -8.95 -21.20
#